data_AF-W9AH35-F1
#
_entry.id   AF-W9AH35-F1
#
_cell.length_a   1.000
_cell.length_b   1.000
_cell.length_c   1.000
_cell.angle_alpha   90.00
_cell.angle_beta   90.00
_cell.angle_gamma   90.00
#
_symmetry.space_group_name_H-M   'P 1'
#
loop_
_entity.id
_entity.type
_entity.pdbx_description
1 polymer ?
#
loop_
_entity_poly.entity_id
_entity_poly.type
_entity_poly.pdbx_seq_one_letter_code
_entity_poly.pdbx_strand_id
1 'polypeptide(L)'
;MLVTGSIKTIIGIAKKVQEEVDKELYDLPTIQQKLIQLQMMYELEEIPEETYKAKETELLLRYEVAKKKEMEQWEALTTQKEEDQNE
;
A
#
# COMPACT_ATOMS: atom_id res chain seq x y z
N MET A 1 -8.27 -1.00 39.66
CA MET A 1 -7.09 -1.71 39.13
C MET A 1 -6.37 -0.77 38.18
N LEU A 2 -5.11 -0.40 38.47
CA LEU A 2 -4.25 0.31 37.53
C LEU A 2 -3.44 -0.74 36.76
N VAL A 3 -3.67 -0.85 35.46
CA VAL A 3 -2.92 -1.77 34.60
C VAL A 3 -1.60 -1.09 34.22
N THR A 4 -0.56 -1.35 34.99
CA THR A 4 0.83 -1.10 34.61
C THR A 4 1.26 -2.16 33.58
N GLY A 5 1.03 -1.88 32.30
CA GLY A 5 1.57 -2.67 31.20
C GLY A 5 3.04 -2.32 30.94
N SER A 6 3.94 -3.29 31.11
CA SER A 6 5.37 -3.16 30.86
C SER A 6 5.68 -2.67 29.44
N ILE A 7 6.62 -1.72 29.32
CA ILE A 7 7.03 -1.00 28.09
C ILE A 7 7.38 -1.94 26.90
N LYS A 8 7.64 -3.23 27.14
CA LYS A 8 7.93 -4.23 26.10
C LYS A 8 6.75 -4.51 25.15
N THR A 9 5.50 -4.20 25.52
CA THR A 9 4.32 -4.45 24.68
C THR A 9 4.15 -3.41 23.55
N ILE A 10 4.71 -2.20 23.72
CA ILE A 10 4.59 -1.12 22.72
C ILE A 10 5.42 -1.44 21.46
N ILE A 11 6.57 -2.10 21.61
CA ILE A 11 7.46 -2.42 20.48
C ILE A 11 6.84 -3.51 19.56
N GLY A 12 6.02 -4.41 20.11
CA GLY A 12 5.37 -5.48 19.34
C GLY A 12 4.23 -5.00 18.43
N ILE A 13 3.48 -3.97 18.87
CA ILE A 13 2.38 -3.39 18.07
C ILE A 13 2.95 -2.56 16.91
N ALA A 14 4.04 -1.82 17.14
CA ALA A 14 4.68 -1.04 16.09
C ALA A 14 5.15 -1.91 14.90
N LYS A 15 5.64 -3.13 15.16
CA LYS A 15 6.15 -4.03 14.10
C LYS A 15 5.04 -4.73 13.30
N LYS A 16 3.94 -5.10 13.94
CA LYS A 16 2.81 -5.78 13.29
C LYS A 16 1.89 -4.82 12.54
N VAL A 17 1.72 -3.60 13.05
CA VAL A 17 1.02 -2.52 12.32
C VAL A 17 1.77 -2.17 11.04
N GLN A 18 3.11 -2.16 11.04
CA GLN A 18 3.89 -1.79 9.86
C GLN A 18 3.70 -2.75 8.68
N GLU A 19 3.61 -4.06 8.92
CA GLU A 19 3.37 -5.06 7.86
C GLU A 19 1.95 -4.99 7.28
N GLU A 20 0.92 -4.79 8.11
CA GLU A 20 -0.46 -4.60 7.64
C GLU A 20 -0.64 -3.26 6.91
N VAL A 21 -0.01 -2.20 7.43
CA VAL A 21 -0.03 -0.85 6.85
C VAL A 21 0.71 -0.82 5.52
N ASP A 22 1.83 -1.52 5.37
CA ASP A 22 2.53 -1.65 4.07
C ASP A 22 1.66 -2.40 3.05
N LYS A 23 0.95 -3.45 3.46
CA LYS A 23 -0.01 -4.12 2.58
C LYS A 23 -1.12 -3.19 2.13
N GLU A 24 -1.70 -2.39 3.02
CA GLU A 24 -2.78 -1.45 2.69
C GLU A 24 -2.29 -0.21 1.90
N LEU A 25 -1.06 0.25 2.14
CA LEU A 25 -0.42 1.36 1.41
C LEU A 25 -0.04 1.00 -0.02
N TYR A 26 0.31 -0.26 -0.26
CA TYR A 26 0.69 -0.79 -1.58
C TYR A 26 -0.39 -1.70 -2.20
N ASP A 27 -1.60 -1.72 -1.64
CA ASP A 27 -2.73 -2.43 -2.23
C ASP A 27 -3.24 -1.64 -3.45
N LEU A 28 -3.10 -2.24 -4.64
CA LEU A 28 -3.52 -1.66 -5.91
C LEU A 28 -4.97 -1.13 -5.89
N PRO A 29 -5.98 -1.93 -5.47
CA PRO A 29 -7.36 -1.48 -5.29
C PRO A 29 -7.49 -0.25 -4.40
N THR A 30 -6.80 -0.23 -3.27
CA THR A 30 -6.83 0.90 -2.33
C THR A 30 -6.25 2.17 -2.94
N ILE A 31 -5.12 2.08 -3.67
CA ILE A 31 -4.53 3.23 -4.36
C ILE A 31 -5.47 3.75 -5.46
N GLN A 32 -6.09 2.86 -6.23
CA GLN A 32 -7.07 3.22 -7.26
C GLN A 32 -8.30 3.93 -6.66
N GLN A 33 -8.83 3.44 -5.54
CA GLN A 33 -9.93 4.12 -4.84
C GLN A 33 -9.53 5.52 -4.36
N LYS A 34 -8.32 5.68 -3.83
CA LYS A 34 -7.80 6.99 -3.39
C LYS A 34 -7.65 7.97 -4.56
N LEU A 35 -7.20 7.49 -5.74
CA LEU A 35 -7.14 8.30 -6.96
C LEU A 35 -8.53 8.77 -7.40
N ILE A 36 -9.52 7.87 -7.41
CA ILE A 36 -10.91 8.22 -7.76
C ILE A 36 -11.49 9.25 -6.79
N GLN A 37 -11.31 9.06 -5.48
CA GLN A 37 -11.76 10.02 -4.48
C GLN A 37 -11.07 11.37 -4.63
N LEU A 38 -9.77 11.38 -4.92
CA LEU A 38 -9.00 12.60 -5.14
C LEU A 38 -9.52 13.38 -6.35
N GLN A 39 -9.81 12.68 -7.46
CA GLN A 39 -10.41 13.27 -8.65
C GLN A 39 -11.79 13.88 -8.34
N MET A 40 -12.64 13.15 -7.61
CA MET A 40 -13.96 13.64 -7.22
C MET A 40 -13.87 14.90 -6.34
N MET A 41 -12.97 14.94 -5.35
CA MET A 41 -12.76 16.14 -4.52
C MET A 41 -12.31 17.34 -5.36
N TYR A 42 -11.48 17.12 -6.38
CA TYR A 42 -11.06 18.18 -7.29
C TYR A 42 -12.21 18.65 -8.20
N GLU A 43 -12.98 17.72 -8.77
CA GLU A 43 -14.14 18.02 -9.62
C GLU A 43 -15.24 18.78 -8.87
N LEU A 44 -15.39 18.53 -7.56
CA LEU A 44 -16.30 19.24 -6.67
C LEU A 44 -15.71 20.55 -6.11
N GLU A 45 -14.52 20.97 -6.58
CA GLU A 45 -13.79 22.15 -6.12
C GLU A 45 -13.49 22.17 -4.60
N GLU A 46 -13.52 21.00 -3.95
CA GLU A 46 -13.20 20.86 -2.51
C GLU A 46 -11.70 21.04 -2.23
N ILE A 47 -10.86 20.80 -3.24
CA ILE A 47 -9.40 21.00 -3.18
C ILE A 47 -8.89 21.79 -4.39
N PRO A 48 -7.85 22.62 -4.23
CA PRO A 48 -7.24 23.33 -5.36
C PRO A 48 -6.39 22.40 -6.24
N GLU A 49 -6.24 22.76 -7.51
CA GLU A 49 -5.49 21.98 -8.53
C GLU A 49 -4.07 21.62 -8.08
N GLU A 50 -3.35 22.55 -7.42
CA GLU A 50 -1.99 22.28 -6.91
C GLU A 50 -1.99 21.15 -5.86
N THR A 51 -3.00 21.12 -4.99
CA THR A 51 -3.15 20.06 -3.97
C THR A 51 -3.54 18.74 -4.62
N TYR A 52 -4.41 18.78 -5.62
CA TYR A 52 -4.76 17.62 -6.43
C TYR A 52 -3.52 17.01 -7.08
N LYS A 53 -2.76 17.79 -7.86
CA LYS A 53 -1.57 17.34 -8.59
C LYS A 53 -0.47 16.78 -7.69
N ALA A 54 -0.22 17.41 -6.55
CA ALA A 54 0.77 16.94 -5.59
C ALA A 54 0.40 15.55 -5.04
N LYS A 55 -0.87 15.37 -4.63
CA LYS A 55 -1.36 14.09 -4.10
C LYS A 55 -1.49 13.01 -5.16
N GLU A 56 -1.91 13.39 -6.37
CA GLU A 56 -2.03 12.47 -7.51
C GLU A 56 -0.66 11.89 -7.86
N THR A 57 0.37 12.73 -7.94
CA THR A 57 1.75 12.30 -8.21
C THR A 57 2.25 11.31 -7.15
N GLU A 58 1.99 11.59 -5.88
CA GLU A 58 2.37 10.69 -4.77
C GLU A 58 1.66 9.32 -4.88
N LEU A 59 0.37 9.32 -5.18
CA LEU A 59 -0.42 8.09 -5.33
C LEU A 59 0.01 7.28 -6.57
N LEU A 60 0.32 7.94 -7.69
CA LEU A 60 0.80 7.27 -8.90
C LEU A 60 2.18 6.63 -8.71
N LEU A 61 3.11 7.30 -8.01
CA LEU A 61 4.40 6.70 -7.68
C LEU A 61 4.24 5.44 -6.82
N ARG A 62 3.31 5.45 -5.86
CA ARG A 62 2.98 4.26 -5.05
C ARG A 62 2.36 3.15 -5.90
N TYR A 63 1.49 3.52 -6.84
CA TYR A 63 0.85 2.60 -7.77
C TYR A 63 1.88 1.84 -8.61
N GLU A 64 2.85 2.55 -9.19
CA GLU A 64 3.92 1.94 -9.99
C GLU A 64 4.73 0.94 -9.17
N VAL A 65 5.12 1.31 -7.94
CA VAL A 65 5.86 0.42 -7.03
C VAL A 65 5.04 -0.82 -6.68
N ALA A 66 3.74 -0.64 -6.37
CA ALA A 66 2.83 -1.75 -6.07
C ALA A 66 2.70 -2.70 -7.27
N LYS A 67 2.53 -2.15 -8.48
CA LYS A 67 2.38 -2.95 -9.70
C LYS A 67 3.64 -3.72 -10.05
N LYS A 68 4.81 -3.12 -9.84
CA LYS A 68 6.09 -3.79 -10.05
C LYS A 68 6.27 -4.97 -9.09
N LYS A 69 5.97 -4.78 -7.80
CA LYS A 69 6.02 -5.85 -6.79
C LYS A 69 5.06 -6.99 -7.11
N GLU A 70 3.85 -6.68 -7.56
CA GLU A 70 2.88 -7.68 -8.00
C GLU A 70 3.46 -8.51 -9.15
N MET A 71 3.99 -7.86 -10.19
CA MET A 71 4.58 -8.55 -11.34
C MET A 71 5.78 -9.42 -10.95
N GLU A 72 6.70 -8.93 -10.13
CA GLU A 72 7.85 -9.70 -9.62
C GLU A 72 7.39 -10.94 -8.82
N GLN A 73 6.32 -10.83 -8.03
CA GLN A 73 5.73 -11.95 -7.30
C GLN A 73 5.11 -12.99 -8.26
N TRP A 74 4.39 -12.54 -9.28
CA TRP A 74 3.83 -13.43 -10.31
C TRP A 74 4.94 -14.17 -11.07
N GLU A 75 5.99 -13.47 -11.49
CA GLU A 75 7.14 -14.05 -12.18
C GLU A 75 7.82 -15.12 -11.31
N ALA A 76 8.11 -14.81 -10.04
CA ALA A 76 8.71 -15.76 -9.11
C ALA A 76 7.85 -17.03 -8.91
N LEU A 77 6.53 -16.88 -8.83
CA LEU A 77 5.61 -18.01 -8.69
C LEU A 77 5.53 -18.86 -9.97
N THR A 78 5.64 -18.25 -11.14
CA THR A 78 5.67 -18.99 -12.42
C THR A 78 6.99 -19.73 -12.62
N THR A 79 8.13 -19.14 -12.26
CA THR A 79 9.44 -19.77 -12.39
C THR A 79 9.60 -20.95 -11.43
N GLN A 80 9.17 -20.84 -10.16
CA GLN A 80 9.20 -21.97 -9.21
C GLN A 80 8.35 -23.16 -9.67
N LYS A 81 7.18 -22.89 -10.28
CA LYS A 81 6.30 -23.95 -10.79
C LYS A 81 6.89 -24.71 -11.97
N GLU A 82 7.75 -24.08 -12.77
CA GLU A 82 8.44 -24.72 -13.89
C GLU A 82 9.65 -25.55 -13.43
N GLU A 83 10.29 -25.16 -12.32
CA GLU A 83 11.38 -25.93 -11.70
C GLU A 83 10.82 -27.19 -10.98
N ASP A 84 9.72 -27.06 -10.23
CA ASP A 84 9.07 -28.18 -9.52
C ASP A 84 8.40 -29.23 -10.45
N GLN A 85 8.15 -28.90 -11.72
CA GLN A 85 7.58 -29.82 -12.73
C GLN A 85 8.64 -30.52 -13.59
N ASN A 86 9.91 -30.14 -13.47
CA ASN A 86 11.04 -30.71 -14.20
C ASN A 86 11.91 -31.63 -13.34
N GLU A 87 11.50 -31.91 -12.09
CA GLU A 87 12.09 -32.88 -11.16
C GLU A 87 11.20 -34.13 -11.02
#